data_AF-A0A961RWY7-F1
#
_entry.id   AF-A0A961RWY7-F1
#
_cell.length_a   1.000
_cell.length_b   1.000
_cell.length_c   1.000
_cell.angle_alpha   90.00
_cell.angle_beta   90.00
_cell.angle_gamma   90.00
#
_symmetry.space_group_name_H-M   'P 1'
#
loop_
_entity.id
_entity.type
_entity.pdbx_description
1 polymer ?
#
loop_
_entity_poly.entity_id
_entity_poly.type
_entity_poly.pdbx_seq_one_letter_code
_entity_poly.pdbx_strand_id
1 'polypeptide(L)'
;MNRSLRLRLLNSTFAVALTLGLAAGMGLAPLAQAKTEDEVPIKDVVAQASLSGSFLAAQVAGNDNDDVNAVAFYERAVELDPDNGELKRLLFLALTANGRIQDAVTVARKMPQTGDDTAVTRLVVAVDALRQKSWSKVGETLNKTTGGDLDVMVEELLKAWAMFGAGDVDGAIKAAQNSDGPDWVQVVRNYHAGLMASAASKDSEAIPLLEKATENEAAAAVLSETFLRAIEALVRAQVRTGALDDAEKTLERGFSLLPSHPPFAALKTQLAEKKALNPLVTSATQGGAEVFYNVGSAISRQGGAPLAQSYLQLADNLNPGSDVVSLALAGVFENQKRPERANVFYEKIDAKSPFHRRAALEYALNLNTM
;
A
#
# COMPACT_ATOMS: atom_id res chain seq x y z
N MET A 1 -43.14 35.84 16.46
CA MET A 1 -43.74 34.74 17.25
C MET A 1 -42.63 34.16 18.13
N ASN A 2 -42.82 34.26 19.45
CA ASN A 2 -42.02 33.85 20.63
C ASN A 2 -40.74 33.00 20.42
N ARG A 3 -39.55 33.42 20.89
CA ARG A 3 -39.00 33.51 22.27
C ARG A 3 -38.55 32.17 22.90
N SER A 4 -37.22 31.98 22.95
CA SER A 4 -36.34 31.72 24.12
C SER A 4 -36.53 30.52 25.09
N LEU A 5 -35.38 30.14 25.71
CA LEU A 5 -35.09 29.39 26.97
C LEU A 5 -34.67 27.91 26.78
N ARG A 6 -33.41 27.49 27.06
CA ARG A 6 -32.61 27.35 28.31
C ARG A 6 -33.11 26.28 29.30
N LEU A 7 -32.19 25.34 29.59
CA LEU A 7 -31.80 24.74 30.89
C LEU A 7 -32.46 23.44 31.43
N ARG A 8 -31.55 22.47 31.68
CA ARG A 8 -31.26 21.71 32.92
C ARG A 8 -32.22 20.63 33.48
N LEU A 9 -31.55 19.49 33.74
CA LEU A 9 -31.52 18.63 34.94
C LEU A 9 -32.64 17.60 35.21
N LEU A 10 -32.12 16.41 35.58
CA LEU A 10 -32.61 15.37 36.48
C LEU A 10 -33.98 14.75 36.21
N ASN A 11 -33.96 13.42 36.04
CA ASN A 11 -34.86 12.56 36.79
C ASN A 11 -34.08 11.44 37.47
N SER A 12 -33.98 11.60 38.78
CA SER A 12 -33.74 10.63 39.83
C SER A 12 -34.82 9.55 39.90
N THR A 13 -34.51 8.39 40.49
CA THR A 13 -35.31 7.51 41.40
C THR A 13 -34.75 6.08 41.26
N PHE A 14 -34.56 5.23 42.28
CA PHE A 14 -34.85 5.29 43.71
C PHE A 14 -33.95 4.23 44.39
N ALA A 15 -33.48 4.54 45.60
CA ALA A 15 -32.83 3.59 46.49
C ALA A 15 -33.85 2.68 47.16
N VAL A 16 -33.52 1.40 47.38
CA VAL A 16 -34.03 0.64 48.53
C VAL A 16 -32.86 -0.16 49.12
N ALA A 17 -32.36 0.34 50.24
CA ALA A 17 -31.71 -0.48 51.24
C ALA A 17 -32.79 -1.02 52.18
N LEU A 18 -32.81 -2.34 52.42
CA LEU A 18 -33.43 -2.89 53.62
C LEU A 18 -32.53 -4.01 54.16
N THR A 19 -32.11 -3.81 55.40
CA THR A 19 -31.20 -4.65 56.19
C THR A 19 -31.94 -5.71 57.02
N LEU A 20 -31.34 -6.90 57.06
CA LEU A 20 -31.19 -7.85 58.18
C LEU A 20 -32.39 -8.67 58.71
N GLY A 21 -32.24 -10.00 58.56
CA GLY A 21 -32.37 -10.93 59.70
C GLY A 21 -33.07 -12.27 59.44
N LEU A 22 -32.34 -13.35 59.15
CA LEU A 22 -32.23 -14.57 59.99
C LEU A 22 -31.42 -15.66 59.27
N ALA A 23 -30.50 -16.29 60.00
CA ALA A 23 -29.57 -17.30 59.55
C ALA A 23 -30.21 -18.69 59.39
N ALA A 24 -29.91 -19.37 58.29
CA ALA A 24 -29.87 -20.84 58.21
C ALA A 24 -28.94 -21.23 57.06
N GLY A 25 -28.00 -22.14 57.34
CA GLY A 25 -26.87 -22.46 56.47
C GLY A 25 -27.26 -22.84 55.04
N MET A 26 -26.86 -22.00 54.09
CA MET A 26 -26.53 -22.42 52.74
C MET A 26 -25.08 -21.99 52.53
N GLY A 27 -24.22 -22.96 52.27
CA GLY A 27 -22.79 -22.72 52.06
C GLY A 27 -22.59 -21.59 51.06
N LEU A 28 -21.74 -20.63 51.41
CA LEU A 28 -21.07 -19.80 50.44
C LEU A 28 -20.36 -20.75 49.49
N ALA A 29 -20.99 -21.08 48.35
CA ALA A 29 -20.25 -21.62 47.23
C ALA A 29 -19.15 -20.59 46.96
N PRO A 30 -17.87 -21.00 46.93
CA PRO A 30 -16.85 -20.09 46.45
C PRO A 30 -17.33 -19.62 45.08
N LEU A 31 -17.35 -18.30 44.86
CA LEU A 31 -17.35 -17.77 43.50
C LEU A 31 -16.18 -18.47 42.82
N ALA A 32 -16.47 -19.50 42.03
CA ALA A 32 -15.48 -20.14 41.22
C ALA A 32 -14.91 -19.02 40.38
N GLN A 33 -13.68 -18.61 40.67
CA GLN A 33 -12.87 -17.91 39.69
C GLN A 33 -12.93 -18.80 38.46
N ALA A 34 -13.68 -18.35 37.44
CA ALA A 34 -13.58 -18.95 36.13
C ALA A 34 -12.09 -18.88 35.82
N LYS A 35 -11.41 -20.04 35.89
CA LYS A 35 -10.10 -20.18 35.30
C LYS A 35 -10.32 -19.75 33.85
N THR A 36 -9.70 -18.65 33.46
CA THR A 36 -9.46 -18.37 32.05
C THR A 36 -8.85 -19.66 31.52
N GLU A 37 -9.57 -20.39 30.67
CA GLU A 37 -8.96 -21.50 29.93
C GLU A 37 -7.71 -20.92 29.29
N ASP A 38 -6.56 -21.57 29.49
CA ASP A 38 -5.32 -21.13 28.87
C ASP A 38 -5.59 -20.99 27.37
N GLU A 39 -5.41 -19.78 26.86
CA GLU A 39 -5.72 -19.45 25.47
C GLU A 39 -4.88 -20.36 24.57
N VAL A 40 -5.55 -21.26 23.84
CA VAL A 40 -4.86 -22.23 23.00
C VAL A 40 -4.09 -21.46 21.93
N PRO A 41 -2.77 -21.68 21.77
CA PRO A 41 -2.00 -20.99 20.75
C PRO A 41 -2.64 -21.20 19.37
N ILE A 42 -2.84 -20.12 18.60
CA ILE A 42 -3.43 -20.19 17.24
C ILE A 42 -2.73 -21.25 16.38
N LYS A 43 -1.42 -21.41 16.54
CA LYS A 43 -0.64 -22.44 15.84
C LYS A 43 -1.17 -23.86 16.09
N ASP A 44 -1.54 -24.18 17.32
CA ASP A 44 -2.06 -25.49 17.70
C ASP A 44 -3.49 -25.69 17.17
N VAL A 45 -4.29 -24.62 17.15
CA VAL A 45 -5.62 -24.60 16.51
C VAL A 45 -5.51 -24.89 15.01
N VAL A 46 -4.61 -24.20 14.31
CA VAL A 46 -4.36 -24.40 12.86
C VAL A 46 -3.90 -25.85 12.61
N ALA A 47 -2.98 -26.38 13.40
CA ALA A 47 -2.45 -27.73 13.19
C ALA A 47 -3.53 -28.83 13.30
N GLN A 48 -4.51 -28.64 14.19
CA GLN A 48 -5.58 -29.61 14.44
C GLN A 48 -6.82 -29.40 13.56
N ALA A 49 -6.90 -28.28 12.83
CA ALA A 49 -8.04 -27.97 12.00
C ALA A 49 -8.23 -28.97 10.84
N SER A 50 -9.48 -29.37 10.60
CA SER A 50 -9.86 -30.15 9.43
C SER A 50 -9.77 -29.32 8.15
N LEU A 51 -9.92 -29.93 6.98
CA LEU A 51 -9.91 -29.22 5.70
C LEU A 51 -11.01 -28.14 5.66
N SER A 52 -12.25 -28.52 6.00
CA SER A 52 -13.38 -27.58 6.03
C SER A 52 -13.24 -26.54 7.14
N GLY A 53 -12.71 -26.92 8.30
CA GLY A 53 -12.42 -25.99 9.40
C GLY A 53 -11.38 -24.94 9.00
N SER A 54 -10.29 -25.37 8.36
CA SER A 54 -9.24 -24.49 7.85
C SER A 54 -9.77 -23.55 6.78
N PHE A 55 -10.52 -24.06 5.80
CA PHE A 55 -11.13 -23.22 4.77
C PHE A 55 -12.06 -22.16 5.35
N LEU A 56 -12.98 -22.53 6.26
CA LEU A 56 -13.92 -21.58 6.85
C LEU A 56 -13.21 -20.57 7.75
N ALA A 57 -12.24 -21.00 8.57
CA ALA A 57 -11.46 -20.10 9.40
C ALA A 57 -10.66 -19.09 8.56
N ALA A 58 -10.10 -19.52 7.43
CA ALA A 58 -9.40 -18.64 6.51
C ALA A 58 -10.32 -17.61 5.86
N GLN A 59 -11.56 -17.99 5.50
CA GLN A 59 -12.57 -17.09 4.95
C GLN A 59 -13.00 -16.03 5.97
N VAL A 60 -13.24 -16.43 7.23
CA VAL A 60 -13.58 -15.51 8.32
C VAL A 60 -12.42 -14.54 8.56
N ALA A 61 -11.20 -15.05 8.71
CA ALA A 61 -10.02 -14.22 8.88
C ALA A 61 -9.85 -13.23 7.71
N GLY A 62 -10.03 -13.68 6.47
CA GLY A 62 -9.98 -12.80 5.30
C GLY A 62 -11.04 -11.68 5.32
N ASN A 63 -12.28 -12.00 5.71
CA ASN A 63 -13.35 -11.00 5.85
C ASN A 63 -13.04 -9.96 6.95
N ASP A 64 -12.31 -10.38 7.98
CA ASP A 64 -11.87 -9.51 9.08
C ASP A 64 -10.56 -8.76 8.77
N ASN A 65 -10.06 -8.82 7.52
CA ASN A 65 -8.76 -8.31 7.09
C ASN A 65 -7.59 -8.88 7.91
N ASP A 66 -7.76 -10.11 8.42
CA ASP A 66 -6.75 -10.86 9.14
C ASP A 66 -5.90 -11.76 8.26
N ASP A 67 -5.13 -11.12 7.38
CA ASP A 67 -4.31 -11.82 6.40
C ASP A 67 -3.28 -12.76 7.03
N VAL A 68 -2.83 -12.48 8.26
CA VAL A 68 -1.87 -13.35 8.96
C VAL A 68 -2.50 -14.71 9.25
N ASN A 69 -3.69 -14.70 9.85
CA ASN A 69 -4.42 -15.93 10.16
C ASN A 69 -5.05 -16.55 8.92
N ALA A 70 -5.53 -15.74 7.97
CA ALA A 70 -6.05 -16.24 6.70
C ALA A 70 -4.99 -17.06 5.96
N VAL A 71 -3.75 -16.55 5.89
CA VAL A 71 -2.62 -17.30 5.31
C VAL A 71 -2.38 -18.60 6.07
N ALA A 72 -2.27 -18.57 7.40
CA ALA A 72 -1.99 -19.78 8.19
C ALA A 72 -3.04 -20.89 7.95
N PHE A 73 -4.33 -20.53 7.92
CA PHE A 73 -5.40 -21.49 7.66
C PHE A 73 -5.48 -21.93 6.19
N TYR A 74 -5.19 -21.06 5.22
CA TYR A 74 -5.11 -21.49 3.81
C TYR A 74 -3.90 -22.38 3.54
N GLU A 75 -2.74 -22.14 4.18
CA GLU A 75 -1.58 -23.03 4.13
C GLU A 75 -1.98 -24.42 4.62
N ARG A 76 -2.67 -24.49 5.77
CA ARG A 76 -3.20 -25.75 6.30
C ARG A 76 -4.19 -26.44 5.36
N ALA A 77 -5.09 -25.69 4.75
CA ALA A 77 -6.05 -26.24 3.79
C ALA A 77 -5.35 -26.85 2.56
N VAL A 78 -4.32 -26.18 2.04
CA VAL A 78 -3.50 -26.68 0.93
C VAL A 78 -2.67 -27.91 1.33
N GLU A 79 -2.17 -27.98 2.57
CA GLU A 79 -1.50 -29.19 3.07
C GLU A 79 -2.42 -30.41 3.11
N LEU A 80 -3.70 -30.20 3.47
CA LEU A 80 -4.70 -31.26 3.60
C LEU A 80 -5.28 -31.70 2.25
N ASP A 81 -5.30 -30.81 1.24
CA ASP A 81 -5.74 -31.11 -0.12
C ASP A 81 -4.81 -30.44 -1.16
N PRO A 82 -3.59 -30.98 -1.39
CA PRO A 82 -2.56 -30.34 -2.22
C PRO A 82 -2.88 -30.29 -3.72
N ASP A 83 -3.85 -31.06 -4.21
CA ASP A 83 -4.20 -31.10 -5.63
C ASP A 83 -5.27 -30.06 -5.98
N ASN A 84 -5.88 -29.43 -4.97
CA ASN A 84 -6.93 -28.45 -5.15
C ASN A 84 -6.40 -27.08 -5.64
N GLY A 85 -6.64 -26.80 -6.92
CA GLY A 85 -6.22 -25.55 -7.56
C GLY A 85 -6.85 -24.30 -6.95
N GLU A 86 -8.08 -24.39 -6.46
CA GLU A 86 -8.79 -23.25 -5.87
C GLU A 86 -8.22 -22.89 -4.50
N LEU A 87 -7.86 -23.87 -3.67
CA LEU A 87 -7.18 -23.59 -2.39
C LEU A 87 -5.82 -22.93 -2.61
N LYS A 88 -5.07 -23.35 -3.64
CA LYS A 88 -3.83 -22.66 -4.03
C LYS A 88 -4.08 -21.23 -4.48
N ARG A 89 -5.16 -20.98 -5.24
CA ARG A 89 -5.55 -19.62 -5.68
C ARG A 89 -5.88 -18.74 -4.48
N LEU A 90 -6.64 -19.23 -3.52
CA LEU A 90 -6.99 -18.49 -2.31
C LEU A 90 -5.77 -18.22 -1.43
N LEU A 91 -4.90 -19.22 -1.26
CA LEU A 91 -3.61 -19.05 -0.58
C LEU A 91 -2.74 -18.00 -1.27
N PHE A 92 -2.64 -18.04 -2.59
CA PHE A 92 -1.91 -17.05 -3.38
C PHE A 92 -2.39 -15.61 -3.13
N LEU A 93 -3.71 -15.41 -3.11
CA LEU A 93 -4.31 -14.10 -2.83
C LEU A 93 -4.03 -13.65 -1.39
N ALA A 94 -4.20 -14.55 -0.41
CA ALA A 94 -3.93 -14.25 0.99
C ALA A 94 -2.45 -13.91 1.23
N LEU A 95 -1.52 -14.65 0.60
CA LEU A 95 -0.08 -14.36 0.68
C LEU A 95 0.25 -13.01 0.05
N THR A 96 -0.39 -12.66 -1.07
CA THR A 96 -0.21 -11.36 -1.74
C THR A 96 -0.70 -10.22 -0.85
N ALA A 97 -1.91 -10.32 -0.29
CA ALA A 97 -2.45 -9.35 0.65
C ALA A 97 -1.57 -9.22 1.91
N ASN A 98 -1.09 -10.35 2.44
CA ASN A 98 -0.20 -10.35 3.61
C ASN A 98 1.17 -9.69 3.34
N GLY A 99 1.62 -9.65 2.08
CA GLY A 99 2.96 -9.18 1.69
C GLY A 99 4.02 -10.28 1.63
N ARG A 100 3.63 -11.56 1.80
CA ARG A 100 4.49 -12.74 1.62
C ARG A 100 4.66 -13.07 0.13
N ILE A 101 5.19 -12.10 -0.63
CA ILE A 101 5.24 -12.15 -2.10
C ILE A 101 6.08 -13.32 -2.62
N GLN A 102 7.16 -13.72 -1.95
CA GLN A 102 7.95 -14.90 -2.39
C GLN A 102 7.16 -16.21 -2.32
N ASP A 103 6.38 -16.36 -1.26
CA ASP A 103 5.57 -17.54 -1.06
C ASP A 103 4.42 -17.52 -2.07
N ALA A 104 3.82 -16.34 -2.32
CA ALA A 104 2.83 -16.17 -3.37
C ALA A 104 3.38 -16.58 -4.75
N VAL A 105 4.59 -16.17 -5.10
CA VAL A 105 5.26 -16.60 -6.35
C VAL A 105 5.44 -18.12 -6.39
N THR A 106 5.83 -18.73 -5.28
CA THR A 106 6.02 -20.19 -5.19
C THR A 106 4.70 -20.93 -5.40
N VAL A 107 3.60 -20.43 -4.83
CA VAL A 107 2.26 -20.99 -5.02
C VAL A 107 1.78 -20.75 -6.46
N ALA A 108 1.97 -19.55 -7.01
CA ALA A 108 1.58 -19.21 -8.39
C ALA A 108 2.20 -20.15 -9.43
N ARG A 109 3.47 -20.53 -9.27
CA ARG A 109 4.14 -21.49 -10.18
C ARG A 109 3.57 -22.91 -10.11
N LYS A 110 2.84 -23.26 -9.04
CA LYS A 110 2.21 -24.57 -8.83
C LYS A 110 0.70 -24.56 -9.09
N MET A 111 0.12 -23.40 -9.37
CA MET A 111 -1.28 -23.28 -9.75
C MET A 111 -1.47 -23.81 -11.18
N PRO A 112 -2.57 -24.52 -11.47
CA PRO A 112 -2.88 -24.87 -12.84
C PRO A 112 -2.98 -23.58 -13.66
N GLN A 113 -2.29 -23.56 -14.80
CA GLN A 113 -2.40 -22.49 -15.79
C GLN A 113 -3.75 -22.66 -16.50
N THR A 114 -4.83 -22.29 -15.81
CA THR A 114 -6.15 -22.22 -16.43
C THR A 114 -6.17 -21.02 -17.38
N GLY A 115 -7.06 -21.02 -18.38
CA GLY A 115 -7.14 -19.94 -19.37
C GLY A 115 -7.36 -18.54 -18.76
N ASP A 116 -7.72 -18.48 -17.48
CA ASP A 116 -7.93 -17.28 -16.67
C ASP A 116 -6.76 -17.05 -15.70
N ASP A 117 -5.50 -17.10 -16.17
CA ASP A 117 -4.39 -16.51 -15.42
C ASP A 117 -4.75 -15.07 -15.07
N THR A 118 -5.14 -14.84 -13.81
CA THR A 118 -5.64 -13.53 -13.39
C THR A 118 -4.53 -12.50 -13.57
N ALA A 119 -4.89 -11.27 -13.95
CA ALA A 119 -3.92 -10.18 -14.12
C ALA A 119 -3.02 -10.04 -12.88
N VAL A 120 -3.57 -10.24 -11.68
CA VAL A 120 -2.84 -10.24 -10.40
C VAL A 120 -1.74 -11.30 -10.36
N THR A 121 -1.99 -12.54 -10.80
CA THR A 121 -0.97 -13.61 -10.86
C THR A 121 0.21 -13.19 -11.73
N ARG A 122 -0.06 -12.64 -12.92
CA ARG A 122 1.00 -12.18 -13.83
C ARG A 122 1.79 -11.03 -13.23
N LEU A 123 1.13 -10.07 -12.57
CA LEU A 123 1.79 -8.96 -11.90
C LEU A 123 2.71 -9.42 -10.76
N VAL A 124 2.27 -10.37 -9.92
CA VAL A 124 3.11 -10.93 -8.84
C VAL A 124 4.37 -11.61 -9.41
N VAL A 125 4.22 -12.41 -10.45
CA VAL A 125 5.35 -13.10 -11.10
C VAL A 125 6.28 -12.08 -11.81
N ALA A 126 5.72 -11.05 -12.44
CA ALA A 126 6.50 -9.99 -13.08
C ALA A 126 7.28 -9.14 -12.06
N VAL A 127 6.70 -8.85 -10.90
CA VAL A 127 7.37 -8.19 -9.76
C VAL A 127 8.57 -9.00 -9.29
N ASP A 128 8.40 -10.31 -9.15
CA ASP A 128 9.50 -11.20 -8.80
C ASP A 128 10.63 -11.17 -9.84
N ALA A 129 10.28 -11.24 -11.13
CA ALA A 129 11.25 -11.12 -12.22
C ALA A 129 11.97 -9.76 -12.19
N LEU A 130 11.25 -8.66 -11.96
CA LEU A 130 11.83 -7.31 -11.87
C LEU A 130 12.80 -7.20 -10.68
N ARG A 131 12.42 -7.71 -9.51
CA ARG A 131 13.28 -7.74 -8.31
C ARG A 131 14.55 -8.56 -8.52
N GLN A 132 14.42 -9.69 -9.22
CA GLN A 132 15.54 -10.56 -9.59
C GLN A 132 16.35 -10.03 -10.77
N LYS A 133 16.04 -8.84 -11.30
CA LYS A 133 16.68 -8.26 -12.49
C LYS A 133 16.61 -9.14 -13.74
N SER A 134 15.61 -10.02 -13.78
CA SER A 134 15.32 -10.89 -14.92
C SER A 134 14.45 -10.14 -15.94
N TRP A 135 15.02 -9.12 -16.57
CA TRP A 135 14.28 -8.15 -17.40
C TRP A 135 13.51 -8.79 -18.55
N SER A 136 14.10 -9.78 -19.24
CA SER A 136 13.42 -10.49 -20.33
C SER A 136 12.18 -11.24 -19.85
N LYS A 137 12.25 -11.85 -18.65
CA LYS A 137 11.13 -12.58 -18.06
C LYS A 137 9.96 -11.68 -17.72
N VAL A 138 10.18 -10.38 -17.45
CA VAL A 138 9.08 -9.41 -17.25
C VAL A 138 8.26 -9.30 -18.53
N GLY A 139 8.93 -9.12 -19.68
CA GLY A 139 8.27 -9.05 -20.99
C GLY A 139 7.57 -10.36 -21.37
N GLU A 140 8.19 -11.51 -21.11
CA GLU A 140 7.60 -12.84 -21.35
C GLU A 140 6.36 -13.07 -20.48
N THR A 141 6.42 -12.71 -19.20
CA THR A 141 5.30 -12.88 -18.25
C THR A 141 4.13 -11.97 -18.60
N LEU A 142 4.41 -10.75 -19.07
CA LEU A 142 3.40 -9.76 -19.42
C LEU A 142 3.07 -9.74 -20.92
N ASN A 143 3.27 -10.86 -21.63
CA ASN A 143 3.09 -10.92 -23.09
C ASN A 143 1.63 -10.85 -23.57
N LYS A 144 0.67 -10.99 -22.65
CA LYS A 144 -0.76 -10.86 -22.91
C LYS A 144 -1.34 -9.83 -21.95
N THR A 145 -1.83 -8.75 -22.53
CA THR A 145 -2.54 -7.75 -21.76
C THR A 145 -4.03 -8.01 -21.87
N THR A 146 -4.64 -8.31 -20.74
CA THR A 146 -6.07 -8.58 -20.60
C THR A 146 -6.60 -7.69 -19.50
N GLY A 147 -7.63 -6.90 -19.77
CA GLY A 147 -8.23 -6.02 -18.75
C GLY A 147 -8.60 -4.66 -19.31
N GLY A 148 -8.84 -3.71 -18.40
CA GLY A 148 -9.14 -2.32 -18.75
C GLY A 148 -7.87 -1.47 -18.88
N ASP A 149 -8.05 -0.17 -19.11
CA ASP A 149 -6.96 0.81 -19.30
C ASP A 149 -5.93 0.79 -18.16
N LEU A 150 -6.38 0.54 -16.92
CA LEU A 150 -5.50 0.44 -15.75
C LEU A 150 -4.55 -0.77 -15.84
N ASP A 151 -5.08 -1.95 -16.16
CA ASP A 151 -4.28 -3.18 -16.27
C ASP A 151 -3.25 -3.04 -17.38
N VAL A 152 -3.67 -2.50 -18.53
CA VAL A 152 -2.80 -2.20 -19.68
C VAL A 152 -1.66 -1.27 -19.28
N MET A 153 -1.99 -0.14 -18.63
CA MET A 153 -1.00 0.84 -18.22
C MET A 153 0.01 0.26 -17.22
N VAL A 154 -0.43 -0.49 -16.22
CA VAL A 154 0.46 -1.09 -15.22
C VAL A 154 1.42 -2.08 -15.88
N GLU A 155 0.91 -2.99 -16.72
CA GLU A 155 1.75 -3.98 -17.39
C GLU A 155 2.78 -3.33 -18.33
N GLU A 156 2.38 -2.31 -19.09
CA GLU A 156 3.27 -1.59 -20.01
C GLU A 156 4.35 -0.79 -19.27
N LEU A 157 4.01 -0.12 -18.18
CA LEU A 157 4.99 0.61 -17.38
C LEU A 157 6.00 -0.34 -16.73
N LEU A 158 5.57 -1.52 -16.28
CA LEU A 158 6.50 -2.54 -15.75
C LEU A 158 7.45 -3.05 -16.84
N LYS A 159 6.96 -3.27 -18.07
CA LYS A 159 7.82 -3.61 -19.22
C LYS A 159 8.81 -2.48 -19.50
N ALA A 160 8.37 -1.22 -19.50
CA ALA A 160 9.23 -0.08 -19.73
C ALA A 160 10.32 0.04 -18.64
N TRP A 161 9.98 -0.16 -17.36
CA TRP A 161 10.99 -0.23 -16.30
C TRP A 161 11.94 -1.42 -16.43
N ALA A 162 11.48 -2.56 -16.93
CA ALA A 162 12.36 -3.68 -17.24
C ALA A 162 13.33 -3.34 -18.40
N MET A 163 12.87 -2.65 -19.45
CA MET A 163 13.73 -2.13 -20.51
C MET A 163 14.78 -1.15 -19.97
N PHE A 164 14.37 -0.24 -19.08
CA PHE A 164 15.28 0.67 -18.38
C PHE A 164 16.33 -0.11 -17.58
N GLY A 165 15.92 -1.14 -16.83
CA GLY A 165 16.82 -2.02 -16.08
C GLY A 165 17.80 -2.80 -16.97
N ALA A 166 17.39 -3.12 -18.19
CA ALA A 166 18.23 -3.76 -19.21
C ALA A 166 19.20 -2.79 -19.91
N GLY A 167 19.11 -1.49 -19.62
CA GLY A 167 19.97 -0.44 -20.20
C GLY A 167 19.39 0.25 -21.44
N ASP A 168 18.21 -0.14 -21.91
CA ASP A 168 17.50 0.51 -23.02
C ASP A 168 16.67 1.70 -22.51
N VAL A 169 17.35 2.78 -22.13
CA VAL A 169 16.73 3.98 -21.54
C VAL A 169 15.78 4.66 -22.53
N ASP A 170 16.21 4.85 -23.78
CA ASP A 170 15.43 5.57 -24.78
C ASP A 170 14.20 4.76 -25.23
N GLY A 171 14.38 3.45 -25.40
CA GLY A 171 13.27 2.53 -25.65
C GLY A 171 12.28 2.50 -24.48
N ALA A 172 12.77 2.52 -23.23
CA ALA A 172 11.94 2.54 -22.04
C ALA A 172 11.07 3.81 -21.95
N ILE A 173 11.68 4.99 -22.14
CA ILE A 173 10.94 6.27 -22.12
C ILE A 173 9.86 6.27 -23.20
N LYS A 174 10.22 5.86 -24.43
CA LYS A 174 9.26 5.76 -25.53
C LYS A 174 8.15 4.76 -25.24
N ALA A 175 8.46 3.61 -24.65
CA ALA A 175 7.48 2.60 -24.28
C ALA A 175 6.54 3.09 -23.16
N ALA A 176 7.03 3.84 -22.17
CA ALA A 176 6.23 4.41 -21.11
C ALA A 176 5.18 5.41 -21.64
N GLN A 177 5.53 6.17 -22.69
CA GLN A 177 4.64 7.11 -23.36
C GLN A 177 3.74 6.47 -24.42
N ASN A 178 3.95 5.20 -24.75
CA ASN A 178 3.19 4.52 -25.79
C ASN A 178 1.78 4.18 -25.29
N SER A 179 0.81 4.19 -26.23
CA SER A 179 -0.65 4.01 -26.08
C SER A 179 -1.48 5.25 -25.72
N ASP A 180 -2.63 5.30 -26.37
CA ASP A 180 -3.71 6.23 -26.07
C ASP A 180 -4.46 5.78 -24.80
N GLY A 181 -5.15 6.72 -24.17
CA GLY A 181 -5.97 6.43 -23.00
C GLY A 181 -6.60 7.71 -22.44
N PRO A 182 -7.45 7.60 -21.41
CA PRO A 182 -8.01 8.76 -20.73
C PRO A 182 -6.91 9.66 -20.15
N ASP A 183 -7.23 10.93 -19.89
CA ASP A 183 -6.26 11.94 -19.41
C ASP A 183 -5.45 11.49 -18.18
N TRP A 184 -6.08 10.74 -17.27
CA TRP A 184 -5.41 10.25 -16.06
C TRP A 184 -4.29 9.24 -16.37
N VAL A 185 -4.41 8.46 -17.46
CA VAL A 185 -3.35 7.55 -17.94
C VAL A 185 -2.15 8.36 -18.40
N GLN A 186 -2.40 9.45 -19.13
CA GLN A 186 -1.33 10.30 -19.66
C GLN A 186 -0.53 10.99 -18.54
N VAL A 187 -1.18 11.36 -17.44
CA VAL A 187 -0.51 11.90 -16.24
C VAL A 187 0.49 10.88 -15.69
N VAL A 188 0.06 9.64 -15.45
CA VAL A 188 0.91 8.58 -14.89
C VAL A 188 2.05 8.22 -15.86
N ARG A 189 1.76 8.12 -17.16
CA ARG A 189 2.78 7.81 -18.18
C ARG A 189 3.86 8.87 -18.29
N ASN A 190 3.47 10.15 -18.36
CA ASN A 190 4.43 11.25 -18.40
C ASN A 190 5.26 11.33 -17.12
N TYR A 191 4.64 11.06 -15.95
CA TYR A 191 5.36 10.95 -14.69
C TYR A 191 6.45 9.88 -14.76
N HIS A 192 6.12 8.65 -15.15
CA HIS A 192 7.09 7.56 -15.24
C HIS A 192 8.17 7.77 -16.31
N ALA A 193 7.81 8.31 -17.47
CA ALA A 193 8.78 8.67 -18.50
C ALA A 193 9.78 9.72 -17.98
N GLY A 194 9.28 10.73 -17.27
CA GLY A 194 10.10 11.73 -16.60
C GLY A 194 11.01 11.14 -15.51
N LEU A 195 10.49 10.19 -14.72
CA LEU A 195 11.31 9.45 -13.74
C LEU A 195 12.43 8.64 -14.41
N MET A 196 12.17 7.97 -15.53
CA MET A 196 13.18 7.21 -16.28
C MET A 196 14.29 8.13 -16.79
N ALA A 197 13.93 9.26 -17.42
CA ALA A 197 14.90 10.25 -17.87
C ALA A 197 15.73 10.82 -16.70
N SER A 198 15.06 11.19 -15.61
CA SER A 198 15.66 11.71 -14.37
C SER A 198 16.63 10.71 -13.73
N ALA A 199 16.25 9.43 -13.66
CA ALA A 199 17.09 8.35 -13.15
C ALA A 199 18.31 8.09 -14.05
N ALA A 200 18.20 8.31 -15.35
CA ALA A 200 19.31 8.24 -16.31
C ALA A 200 20.17 9.52 -16.35
N SER A 201 19.96 10.48 -15.44
CA SER A 201 20.64 11.79 -15.43
C SER A 201 20.38 12.64 -16.69
N LYS A 202 19.29 12.37 -17.40
CA LYS A 202 18.81 13.14 -18.56
C LYS A 202 17.80 14.20 -18.12
N ASP A 203 18.19 15.06 -17.18
CA ASP A 203 17.26 15.95 -16.49
C ASP A 203 16.60 16.98 -17.41
N SER A 204 17.30 17.44 -18.44
CA SER A 204 16.73 18.30 -19.48
C SER A 204 15.61 17.62 -20.29
N GLU A 205 15.67 16.29 -20.46
CA GLU A 205 14.58 15.51 -21.08
C GLU A 205 13.47 15.20 -20.07
N ALA A 206 13.82 15.03 -18.79
CA ALA A 206 12.87 14.73 -17.72
C ALA A 206 11.91 15.89 -17.41
N ILE A 207 12.41 17.12 -17.37
CA ILE A 207 11.64 18.33 -17.01
C ILE A 207 10.35 18.47 -17.84
N PRO A 208 10.37 18.50 -19.19
CA PRO A 208 9.13 18.68 -19.97
C PRO A 208 8.15 17.51 -19.83
N LEU A 209 8.61 16.31 -19.48
CA LEU A 209 7.74 15.16 -19.20
C LEU A 209 7.05 15.33 -17.84
N LEU A 210 7.80 15.74 -16.82
CA LEU A 210 7.27 15.98 -15.48
C LEU A 210 6.35 17.21 -15.44
N GLU A 211 6.63 18.25 -16.21
CA GLU A 211 5.73 19.39 -16.40
C GLU A 211 4.37 18.93 -16.91
N LYS A 212 4.32 18.16 -18.00
CA LYS A 212 3.07 17.56 -18.53
C LYS A 212 2.31 16.74 -17.49
N ALA A 213 3.03 15.98 -16.66
CA ALA A 213 2.42 15.21 -15.58
C ALA A 213 1.78 16.09 -14.48
N THR A 214 2.15 17.37 -14.41
CA THR A 214 1.64 18.35 -13.45
C THR A 214 0.73 19.42 -14.08
N GLU A 215 0.38 19.31 -15.37
CA GLU A 215 -0.48 20.30 -16.04
C GLU A 215 -1.97 20.10 -15.74
N ASN A 216 -2.43 18.84 -15.71
CA ASN A 216 -3.85 18.53 -15.52
C ASN A 216 -4.26 18.54 -14.04
N GLU A 217 -4.65 19.70 -13.53
CA GLU A 217 -5.10 19.86 -12.13
C GLU A 217 -6.38 19.09 -11.81
N ALA A 218 -7.26 18.84 -12.79
CA ALA A 218 -8.44 18.01 -12.57
C ALA A 218 -8.06 16.56 -12.25
N ALA A 219 -6.98 16.05 -12.85
CA ALA A 219 -6.42 14.75 -12.52
C ALA A 219 -5.76 14.72 -11.13
N ALA A 220 -5.30 15.86 -10.60
CA ALA A 220 -4.68 15.95 -9.28
C ALA A 220 -5.65 15.57 -8.14
N ALA A 221 -6.96 15.77 -8.31
CA ALA A 221 -7.95 15.37 -7.31
C ALA A 221 -8.05 13.84 -7.18
N VAL A 222 -7.95 13.12 -8.30
CA VAL A 222 -8.05 11.65 -8.36
C VAL A 222 -6.71 10.99 -8.07
N LEU A 223 -5.63 11.49 -8.67
CA LEU A 223 -4.27 10.98 -8.59
C LEU A 223 -3.37 11.86 -7.71
N SER A 224 -3.87 12.26 -6.53
CA SER A 224 -3.20 13.24 -5.67
C SER A 224 -1.76 12.84 -5.34
N GLU A 225 -1.52 11.59 -4.97
CA GLU A 225 -0.16 11.12 -4.66
C GLU A 225 0.75 11.17 -5.89
N THR A 226 0.30 10.68 -7.06
CA THR A 226 1.09 10.75 -8.30
C THR A 226 1.45 12.20 -8.66
N PHE A 227 0.51 13.13 -8.51
CA PHE A 227 0.72 14.54 -8.83
C PHE A 227 1.74 15.18 -7.87
N LEU A 228 1.65 14.90 -6.56
CA LEU A 228 2.60 15.38 -5.57
C LEU A 228 4.01 14.82 -5.81
N ARG A 229 4.09 13.54 -6.17
CA ARG A 229 5.36 12.88 -6.54
C ARG A 229 5.95 13.46 -7.82
N ALA A 230 5.12 13.80 -8.82
CA ALA A 230 5.56 14.44 -10.05
C ALA A 230 6.15 15.83 -9.80
N ILE A 231 5.51 16.63 -8.93
CA ILE A 231 6.07 17.92 -8.47
C ILE A 231 7.42 17.71 -7.79
N GLU A 232 7.52 16.76 -6.86
CA GLU A 232 8.79 16.46 -6.19
C GLU A 232 9.89 16.06 -7.19
N ALA A 233 9.57 15.18 -8.15
CA ALA A 233 10.49 14.78 -9.20
C ALA A 233 10.93 15.97 -10.06
N LEU A 234 10.00 16.86 -10.41
CA LEU A 234 10.26 18.05 -11.23
C LEU A 234 11.20 19.02 -10.51
N VAL A 235 10.91 19.35 -9.25
CA VAL A 235 11.78 20.19 -8.41
C VAL A 235 13.20 19.60 -8.34
N ARG A 236 13.32 18.29 -8.09
CA ARG A 236 14.62 17.62 -8.04
C ARG A 236 15.38 17.72 -9.37
N ALA A 237 14.70 17.56 -10.51
CA ALA A 237 15.31 17.68 -11.84
C ALA A 237 15.75 19.13 -12.14
N GLN A 238 14.90 20.12 -11.87
CA GLN A 238 15.21 21.54 -12.03
C GLN A 238 16.41 21.98 -11.18
N VAL A 239 16.51 21.50 -9.94
CA VAL A 239 17.69 21.77 -9.09
C VAL A 239 18.96 21.20 -9.68
N ARG A 240 18.91 19.96 -10.21
CA ARG A 240 20.10 19.32 -10.81
C ARG A 240 20.55 19.97 -12.12
N THR A 241 19.66 20.63 -12.87
CA THR A 241 20.02 21.44 -14.04
C THR A 241 20.45 22.87 -13.68
N GLY A 242 20.32 23.27 -12.40
CA GLY A 242 20.63 24.62 -11.93
C GLY A 242 19.50 25.64 -12.11
N ALA A 243 18.31 25.21 -12.55
CA ALA A 243 17.12 26.04 -12.70
C ALA A 243 16.43 26.28 -11.34
N LEU A 244 17.14 26.93 -10.40
CA LEU A 244 16.69 27.11 -9.02
C LEU A 244 15.42 27.97 -8.91
N ASP A 245 15.31 29.05 -9.70
CA ASP A 245 14.13 29.91 -9.70
C ASP A 245 12.87 29.16 -10.13
N ASP A 246 13.00 28.22 -11.07
CA ASP A 246 11.88 27.40 -11.54
C ASP A 246 11.54 26.30 -10.53
N ALA A 247 12.55 25.72 -9.89
CA ALA A 247 12.36 24.80 -8.77
C ALA A 247 11.57 25.42 -7.61
N GLU A 248 11.88 26.68 -7.25
CA GLU A 248 11.15 27.43 -6.22
C GLU A 248 9.69 27.66 -6.64
N LYS A 249 9.43 28.14 -7.85
CA LYS A 249 8.05 28.33 -8.36
C LYS A 249 7.25 27.03 -8.40
N THR A 250 7.85 25.94 -8.89
CA THR A 250 7.20 24.63 -8.93
C THR A 250 6.85 24.15 -7.52
N LEU A 251 7.74 24.36 -6.55
CA LEU A 251 7.47 24.01 -5.15
C LEU A 251 6.37 24.87 -4.52
N GLU A 252 6.33 26.18 -4.81
CA GLU A 252 5.26 27.09 -4.38
C GLU A 252 3.89 26.68 -4.94
N ARG A 253 3.86 26.27 -6.22
CA ARG A 253 2.64 25.68 -6.82
C ARG A 253 2.21 24.43 -6.06
N GLY A 254 3.15 23.55 -5.71
CA GLY A 254 2.88 22.37 -4.90
C GLY A 254 2.25 22.70 -3.54
N PHE A 255 2.76 23.70 -2.83
CA PHE A 255 2.17 24.16 -1.57
C PHE A 255 0.79 24.80 -1.72
N SER A 256 0.50 25.41 -2.87
CA SER A 256 -0.82 25.97 -3.17
C SER A 256 -1.87 24.86 -3.33
N LEU A 257 -1.47 23.68 -3.80
CA LEU A 257 -2.35 22.52 -3.95
C LEU A 257 -2.53 21.74 -2.64
N LEU A 258 -1.43 21.49 -1.92
CA LEU A 258 -1.47 20.81 -0.63
C LEU A 258 -0.63 21.57 0.41
N PRO A 259 -1.28 22.45 1.19
CA PRO A 259 -0.62 23.10 2.30
C PRO A 259 -0.10 22.06 3.29
N SER A 260 1.14 22.23 3.76
CA SER A 260 1.78 21.37 4.77
C SER A 260 2.16 19.94 4.34
N HIS A 261 2.42 19.72 3.05
CA HIS A 261 2.99 18.45 2.57
C HIS A 261 4.44 18.25 3.07
N PRO A 262 4.76 17.21 3.89
CA PRO A 262 6.08 17.08 4.52
C PRO A 262 7.27 16.97 3.55
N PRO A 263 7.20 16.20 2.45
CA PRO A 263 8.25 16.20 1.43
C PRO A 263 8.52 17.57 0.83
N PHE A 264 7.50 18.40 0.63
CA PHE A 264 7.69 19.76 0.11
C PHE A 264 8.38 20.66 1.13
N ALA A 265 8.05 20.54 2.42
CA ALA A 265 8.75 21.26 3.48
C ALA A 265 10.23 20.84 3.58
N ALA A 266 10.52 19.55 3.41
CA ALA A 266 11.89 19.04 3.35
C ALA A 266 12.64 19.59 2.12
N LEU A 267 12.04 19.56 0.93
CA LEU A 267 12.61 20.13 -0.30
C LEU A 267 12.89 21.63 -0.14
N LYS A 268 11.95 22.39 0.45
CA LYS A 268 12.14 23.84 0.71
C LYS A 268 13.37 24.10 1.57
N THR A 269 13.56 23.28 2.61
CA THR A 269 14.73 23.37 3.50
C THR A 269 16.01 23.04 2.74
N GLN A 270 16.01 21.97 1.95
CA GLN A 270 17.17 21.55 1.16
C GLN A 270 17.57 22.58 0.10
N LEU A 271 16.60 23.23 -0.54
CA LEU A 271 16.80 24.35 -1.48
C LEU A 271 17.49 25.54 -0.80
N ALA A 272 16.96 25.97 0.35
CA ALA A 272 17.54 27.08 1.11
C ALA A 272 18.99 26.80 1.57
N GLU A 273 19.29 25.54 1.88
CA GLU A 273 20.63 25.06 2.25
C GLU A 273 21.54 24.76 1.04
N LYS A 274 21.03 24.90 -0.19
CA LYS A 274 21.72 24.56 -1.45
C LYS A 274 22.27 23.13 -1.46
N LYS A 275 21.53 22.20 -0.86
CA LYS A 275 21.90 20.77 -0.85
C LYS A 275 21.71 20.17 -2.23
N ALA A 276 22.64 19.28 -2.62
CA ALA A 276 22.47 18.46 -3.81
C ALA A 276 21.25 17.53 -3.64
N LEU A 277 20.39 17.48 -4.66
CA LEU A 277 19.20 16.63 -4.67
C LEU A 277 19.40 15.46 -5.63
N ASN A 278 19.23 14.24 -5.12
CA ASN A 278 19.23 13.04 -5.95
C ASN A 278 17.91 12.91 -6.73
N PRO A 279 17.91 12.15 -7.85
CA PRO A 279 16.69 11.69 -8.50
C PRO A 279 15.74 11.02 -7.52
N LEU A 280 14.45 11.13 -7.80
CA LEU A 280 13.41 10.57 -6.94
C LEU A 280 13.45 9.03 -6.90
N VAL A 281 13.78 8.43 -8.04
CA VAL A 281 14.08 7.01 -8.20
C VAL A 281 15.39 6.87 -8.96
N THR A 282 16.12 5.78 -8.71
CA THR A 282 17.45 5.53 -9.28
C THR A 282 17.58 4.18 -9.96
N SER A 283 16.53 3.35 -9.94
CA SER A 283 16.58 1.98 -10.46
C SER A 283 15.22 1.52 -10.98
N ALA A 284 15.24 0.48 -11.82
CA ALA A 284 14.04 -0.16 -12.35
C ALA A 284 13.11 -0.72 -11.25
N THR A 285 13.66 -1.26 -10.16
CA THR A 285 12.84 -1.77 -9.05
C THR A 285 12.15 -0.64 -8.30
N GLN A 286 12.84 0.47 -8.03
CA GLN A 286 12.21 1.66 -7.45
C GLN A 286 11.15 2.26 -8.38
N GLY A 287 11.43 2.33 -9.68
CA GLY A 287 10.46 2.78 -10.68
C GLY A 287 9.23 1.88 -10.80
N GLY A 288 9.41 0.56 -10.75
CA GLY A 288 8.32 -0.40 -10.66
C GLY A 288 7.51 -0.25 -9.37
N ALA A 289 8.17 0.02 -8.24
CA ALA A 289 7.48 0.31 -6.97
C ALA A 289 6.59 1.56 -7.08
N GLU A 290 7.03 2.60 -7.80
CA GLU A 290 6.20 3.79 -8.06
C GLU A 290 4.92 3.45 -8.82
N VAL A 291 4.95 2.53 -9.80
CA VAL A 291 3.76 2.13 -10.56
C VAL A 291 2.69 1.60 -9.61
N PHE A 292 3.09 0.67 -8.75
CA PHE A 292 2.19 0.07 -7.76
C PHE A 292 1.78 1.04 -6.66
N TYR A 293 2.67 1.93 -6.23
CA TYR A 293 2.37 2.97 -5.25
C TYR A 293 1.32 3.96 -5.76
N ASN A 294 1.46 4.43 -7.00
CA ASN A 294 0.53 5.36 -7.63
C ASN A 294 -0.87 4.76 -7.74
N VAL A 295 -0.96 3.52 -8.23
CA VAL A 295 -2.25 2.83 -8.40
C VAL A 295 -2.86 2.44 -7.05
N GLY A 296 -2.07 1.84 -6.16
CA GLY A 296 -2.53 1.41 -4.84
C GLY A 296 -3.05 2.56 -4.00
N SER A 297 -2.35 3.70 -4.00
CA SER A 297 -2.79 4.90 -3.27
C SER A 297 -4.05 5.52 -3.87
N ALA A 298 -4.19 5.54 -5.20
CA ALA A 298 -5.40 6.04 -5.86
C ALA A 298 -6.63 5.18 -5.55
N ILE A 299 -6.48 3.84 -5.59
CA ILE A 299 -7.56 2.90 -5.26
C ILE A 299 -7.94 2.99 -3.77
N SER A 300 -6.95 3.11 -2.88
CA SER A 300 -7.19 3.21 -1.43
C SER A 300 -8.11 4.38 -1.10
N ARG A 301 -7.95 5.53 -1.78
CA ARG A 301 -8.78 6.72 -1.55
C ARG A 301 -10.23 6.53 -1.98
N GLN A 302 -10.51 5.60 -2.89
CA GLN A 302 -11.86 5.30 -3.39
C GLN A 302 -12.55 4.17 -2.62
N GLY A 303 -11.93 3.65 -1.55
CA GLY A 303 -12.49 2.58 -0.72
C GLY A 303 -12.20 1.16 -1.24
N GLY A 304 -11.37 0.99 -2.27
CA GLY A 304 -11.00 -0.32 -2.83
C GLY A 304 -9.90 -1.04 -2.03
N ALA A 305 -10.03 -1.11 -0.71
CA ALA A 305 -8.94 -1.48 0.21
C ALA A 305 -8.21 -2.80 -0.12
N PRO A 306 -8.88 -3.94 -0.43
CA PRO A 306 -8.17 -5.19 -0.68
C PRO A 306 -7.26 -5.17 -1.93
N LEU A 307 -7.71 -4.48 -2.99
CA LEU A 307 -6.92 -4.33 -4.21
C LEU A 307 -5.81 -3.31 -4.01
N ALA A 308 -6.09 -2.19 -3.32
CA ALA A 308 -5.10 -1.19 -2.95
C ALA A 308 -3.96 -1.81 -2.11
N GLN A 309 -4.31 -2.60 -1.11
CA GLN A 309 -3.38 -3.34 -0.27
C GLN A 309 -2.47 -4.23 -1.11
N SER A 310 -3.04 -5.05 -1.99
CA SER A 310 -2.25 -5.95 -2.84
C SER A 310 -1.24 -5.20 -3.71
N TYR A 311 -1.66 -4.10 -4.33
CA TYR A 311 -0.75 -3.24 -5.10
C TYR A 311 0.36 -2.65 -4.22
N LEU A 312 0.01 -2.07 -3.07
CA LEU A 312 1.01 -1.47 -2.18
C LEU A 312 1.99 -2.51 -1.60
N GLN A 313 1.56 -3.75 -1.36
CA GLN A 313 2.45 -4.83 -0.94
C GLN A 313 3.45 -5.20 -2.04
N LEU A 314 3.06 -5.13 -3.32
CA LEU A 314 3.98 -5.28 -4.44
C LEU A 314 4.97 -4.10 -4.51
N ALA A 315 4.51 -2.88 -4.22
CA ALA A 315 5.40 -1.73 -4.09
C ALA A 315 6.43 -1.92 -2.96
N ASP A 316 6.01 -2.38 -1.78
CA ASP A 316 6.90 -2.66 -0.63
C ASP A 316 7.88 -3.78 -0.98
N ASN A 317 7.45 -4.81 -1.73
CA ASN A 317 8.36 -5.88 -2.17
C ASN A 317 9.46 -5.39 -3.12
N LEU A 318 9.15 -4.41 -3.97
CA LEU A 318 10.12 -3.82 -4.91
C LEU A 318 11.01 -2.76 -4.25
N ASN A 319 10.49 -2.01 -3.28
CA ASN A 319 11.21 -0.98 -2.55
C ASN A 319 10.87 -0.96 -1.05
N PRO A 320 11.40 -1.92 -0.24
CA PRO A 320 11.03 -2.07 1.18
C PRO A 320 11.43 -0.89 2.07
N GLY A 321 12.34 -0.03 1.61
CA GLY A 321 12.78 1.17 2.32
C GLY A 321 12.00 2.43 1.94
N SER A 322 10.92 2.30 1.17
CA SER A 322 10.09 3.44 0.75
C SER A 322 9.21 3.92 1.89
N ASP A 323 9.45 5.15 2.34
CA ASP A 323 8.66 5.80 3.39
C ASP A 323 7.22 6.10 2.90
N VAL A 324 7.05 6.53 1.65
CA VAL A 324 5.72 6.78 1.06
C VAL A 324 4.88 5.51 0.94
N VAL A 325 5.50 4.37 0.59
CA VAL A 325 4.79 3.08 0.51
C VAL A 325 4.45 2.57 1.90
N SER A 326 5.39 2.67 2.85
CA SER A 326 5.15 2.26 4.24
C SER A 326 4.01 3.07 4.86
N LEU A 327 3.99 4.39 4.64
CA LEU A 327 2.92 5.27 5.13
C LEU A 327 1.57 4.92 4.50
N ALA A 328 1.53 4.64 3.21
CA ALA A 328 0.30 4.25 2.52
C ALA A 328 -0.23 2.89 2.99
N LEU A 329 0.64 1.88 3.16
CA LEU A 329 0.26 0.59 3.72
C LEU A 329 -0.26 0.71 5.14
N ALA A 330 0.39 1.51 5.98
CA ALA A 330 -0.06 1.75 7.35
C ALA A 330 -1.49 2.32 7.36
N GLY A 331 -1.76 3.35 6.55
CA GLY A 331 -3.10 3.92 6.43
C GLY A 331 -4.15 2.94 5.88
N VAL A 332 -3.77 2.02 4.97
CA VAL A 332 -4.67 0.94 4.52
C VAL A 332 -5.02 0.00 5.67
N PHE A 333 -4.04 -0.43 6.46
CA PHE A 333 -4.28 -1.32 7.59
C PHE A 333 -5.07 -0.64 8.71
N GLU A 334 -4.88 0.65 8.96
CA GLU A 334 -5.74 1.42 9.88
C GLU A 334 -7.20 1.45 9.40
N ASN A 335 -7.44 1.73 8.11
CA ASN A 335 -8.78 1.71 7.53
C ASN A 335 -9.43 0.31 7.60
N GLN A 336 -8.62 -0.74 7.58
CA GLN A 336 -9.03 -2.13 7.77
C GLN A 336 -9.18 -2.53 9.25
N LYS A 337 -8.99 -1.59 10.19
CA LYS A 337 -9.03 -1.83 11.63
C LYS A 337 -7.99 -2.84 12.11
N ARG A 338 -6.80 -2.81 11.49
CA ARG A 338 -5.63 -3.63 11.83
C ARG A 338 -4.49 -2.73 12.30
N PRO A 339 -4.63 -2.02 13.44
CA PRO A 339 -3.62 -1.07 13.90
C PRO A 339 -2.27 -1.76 14.20
N GLU A 340 -2.25 -3.05 14.56
CA GLU A 340 -1.02 -3.80 14.83
C GLU A 340 -0.22 -3.96 13.53
N ARG A 341 -0.91 -4.27 12.43
CA ARG A 341 -0.32 -4.35 11.10
C ARG A 341 0.13 -2.98 10.62
N ALA A 342 -0.65 -1.93 10.87
CA ALA A 342 -0.27 -0.56 10.53
C ALA A 342 1.04 -0.15 11.22
N ASN A 343 1.17 -0.46 12.51
CA ASN A 343 2.34 -0.13 13.32
C ASN A 343 3.62 -0.78 12.81
N VAL A 344 3.56 -2.01 12.27
CA VAL A 344 4.71 -2.64 11.60
C VAL A 344 5.25 -1.78 10.45
N PHE A 345 4.40 -1.07 9.72
CA PHE A 345 4.84 -0.19 8.63
C PHE A 345 5.24 1.21 9.11
N TYR A 346 4.60 1.77 10.14
CA TYR A 346 5.07 3.02 10.73
C TYR A 346 6.48 2.90 11.31
N GLU A 347 6.81 1.75 11.92
CA GLU A 347 8.16 1.47 12.45
C GLU A 347 9.25 1.42 11.36
N LYS A 348 8.90 1.09 10.12
CA LYS A 348 9.85 1.10 8.99
C LYS A 348 10.28 2.51 8.57
N ILE A 349 9.54 3.55 8.96
CA ILE A 349 9.79 4.93 8.52
C ILE A 349 10.97 5.53 9.29
N ASP A 350 12.10 5.71 8.60
CA ASP A 350 13.35 6.23 9.15
C ASP A 350 13.17 7.59 9.85
N ALA A 351 13.91 7.83 10.94
CA ALA A 351 13.86 9.06 11.71
C ALA A 351 14.16 10.34 10.91
N LYS A 352 14.89 10.23 9.79
CA LYS A 352 15.21 11.33 8.87
C LYS A 352 14.14 11.54 7.79
N SER A 353 13.18 10.62 7.64
CA SER A 353 12.09 10.77 6.69
C SER A 353 11.27 12.02 7.02
N PRO A 354 10.85 12.81 6.02
CA PRO A 354 9.88 13.89 6.22
C PRO A 354 8.58 13.41 6.87
N PHE A 355 8.24 12.12 6.74
CA PHE A 355 7.04 11.52 7.30
C PHE A 355 7.21 11.03 8.74
N HIS A 356 8.42 10.98 9.28
CA HIS A 356 8.68 10.36 10.58
C HIS A 356 7.80 10.91 11.72
N ARG A 357 7.65 12.24 11.79
CA ARG A 357 6.80 12.85 12.84
C ARG A 357 5.34 12.42 12.74
N ARG A 358 4.81 12.28 11.52
CA ARG A 358 3.46 11.78 11.30
C ARG A 358 3.39 10.31 11.69
N ALA A 359 4.31 9.49 11.18
CA ALA A 359 4.37 8.07 11.49
C ALA A 359 4.42 7.77 13.00
N ALA A 360 5.27 8.49 13.74
CA ALA A 360 5.39 8.33 15.19
C ALA A 360 4.11 8.74 15.95
N LEU A 361 3.39 9.76 15.45
CA LEU A 361 2.11 10.16 16.02
C LEU A 361 1.04 9.08 15.80
N GLU A 362 0.85 8.65 14.55
CA GLU A 362 -0.16 7.61 14.22
C GLU A 362 0.15 6.29 14.94
N TYR A 363 1.43 5.90 14.99
CA TYR A 363 1.87 4.75 15.77
C TYR A 363 1.43 4.83 17.24
N ALA A 364 1.65 5.98 17.88
CA ALA A 364 1.27 6.20 19.27
C ALA A 364 -0.26 6.24 19.47
N LEU A 365 -1.00 6.78 18.49
CA LEU A 365 -2.47 6.78 18.52
C LEU A 365 -3.03 5.36 18.42
N ASN A 366 -2.45 4.53 17.56
CA ASN A 366 -2.81 3.12 17.43
C ASN A 366 -2.58 2.32 18.71
N LEU A 367 -1.48 2.59 19.44
CA LEU A 367 -1.23 1.95 20.74
C LEU A 367 -2.27 2.29 21.82
N ASN A 368 -3.02 3.38 21.64
CA ASN A 368 -4.08 3.77 22.57
C ASN A 368 -5.45 3.16 22.22
N THR A 369 -5.59 2.58 21.03
CA THR A 369 -6.85 1.98 20.54
C THR A 369 -6.83 0.46 20.48
N MET A 370 -5.65 -0.15 20.50
CA MET A 370 -5.42 -1.56 20.84
C MET A 370 -5.74 -1.83 22.31
#